data_AF-A0A7C4C190-F1
#
_entry.id   AF-A0A7C4C190-F1
#
_cell.length_a   1.000
_cell.length_b   1.000
_cell.length_c   1.000
_cell.angle_alpha   90.00
_cell.angle_beta   90.00
_cell.angle_gamma   90.00
#
_symmetry.space_group_name_H-M   'P 1'
#
loop_
_entity.id
_entity.type
_entity.pdbx_description
1 polymer ?
#
loop_
_entity_poly.entity_id
_entity_poly.type
_entity_poly.pdbx_seq_one_letter_code
_entity_poly.pdbx_strand_id
1 'polypeptide(L)'
;MRKSFLAVVMAASAWAAAPAPQICDVTAYGARADGRSNDAAAIQKAIDDCARRGGTVLFPSGDYLSGTIVLTSNVTLRLSPGPT
;
A
#
# COMPACT_ATOMS: atom_id res chain seq x y z
N MET A 1 -47.21 -38.85 -18.19
CA MET A 1 -46.88 -37.40 -18.13
C MET A 1 -45.78 -37.19 -17.11
N ARG A 2 -44.51 -37.05 -17.54
CA ARG A 2 -43.36 -36.72 -16.67
C ARG A 2 -43.00 -35.26 -16.95
N LYS A 3 -43.24 -34.36 -15.99
CA LYS A 3 -42.93 -32.94 -16.10
C LYS A 3 -41.43 -32.75 -15.82
N SER A 4 -40.64 -32.56 -16.88
CA SER A 4 -39.23 -32.16 -16.76
C SER A 4 -39.14 -30.66 -16.49
N PHE A 5 -38.61 -30.29 -15.33
CA PHE A 5 -38.29 -28.88 -15.00
C PHE A 5 -36.84 -28.60 -15.41
N LEU A 6 -36.64 -27.70 -16.39
CA LEU A 6 -35.33 -27.12 -16.67
C LEU A 6 -34.97 -26.14 -15.56
N ALA A 7 -33.90 -26.43 -14.81
CA ALA A 7 -33.28 -25.47 -13.92
C ALA A 7 -32.36 -24.56 -14.75
N VAL A 8 -32.74 -23.30 -14.92
CA VAL A 8 -31.86 -22.25 -15.45
C VAL A 8 -30.89 -21.86 -14.33
N VAL A 9 -29.63 -22.25 -14.47
CA VAL A 9 -28.56 -21.84 -13.54
C VAL A 9 -28.10 -20.44 -13.95
N MET A 10 -28.57 -19.42 -13.23
CA MET A 10 -28.06 -18.06 -13.31
C MET A 10 -26.68 -18.02 -12.63
N ALA A 11 -25.61 -18.08 -13.42
CA ALA A 11 -24.27 -17.79 -12.91
C ALA A 11 -24.13 -16.28 -12.70
N ALA A 12 -24.31 -15.82 -11.46
CA ALA A 12 -23.97 -14.46 -11.08
C ALA A 12 -22.44 -14.32 -11.13
N SER A 13 -21.92 -13.65 -12.16
CA SER A 13 -20.52 -13.23 -12.19
C SER A 13 -20.31 -12.18 -11.10
N ALA A 14 -19.64 -12.56 -10.01
CA ALA A 14 -19.23 -11.63 -8.98
C ALA A 14 -18.26 -10.61 -9.59
N TRP A 15 -18.67 -9.34 -9.64
CA TRP A 15 -17.77 -8.26 -9.97
C TRP A 15 -16.77 -8.13 -8.82
N ALA A 16 -15.52 -8.51 -9.06
CA ALA A 16 -14.46 -8.39 -8.06
C ALA A 16 -14.24 -6.91 -7.74
N ALA A 17 -14.51 -6.52 -6.49
CA ALA A 17 -14.18 -5.19 -6.02
C ALA A 17 -12.67 -4.94 -6.20
N ALA A 18 -12.30 -3.76 -6.69
CA ALA A 18 -10.90 -3.37 -6.75
C ALA A 18 -10.29 -3.46 -5.34
N PRO A 19 -9.07 -4.01 -5.19
CA PRO A 19 -8.42 -4.09 -3.89
C PRO A 19 -8.27 -2.69 -3.30
N ALA A 20 -8.52 -2.56 -2.00
CA ALA A 20 -8.32 -1.30 -1.31
C ALA A 20 -6.87 -0.81 -1.48
N PRO A 21 -6.64 0.52 -1.59
CA PRO A 21 -5.28 1.06 -1.75
C PRO A 21 -4.37 0.57 -0.62
N GLN A 22 -3.23 -0.02 -0.96
CA GLN A 22 -2.27 -0.47 0.05
C GLN A 22 -1.63 0.75 0.74
N ILE A 23 -1.61 0.76 2.08
CA ILE A 23 -0.92 1.80 2.87
C ILE A 23 0.32 1.16 3.49
N CYS A 24 1.49 1.68 3.15
CA CYS A 24 2.79 1.30 3.70
C CYS A 24 3.27 2.41 4.65
N ASP A 25 2.93 2.31 5.93
CA ASP A 25 3.45 3.24 6.95
C ASP A 25 4.93 2.96 7.21
N VAL A 26 5.81 3.93 6.96
CA VAL A 26 7.26 3.76 7.06
C VAL A 26 7.73 3.29 8.45
N THR A 27 6.98 3.61 9.51
CA THR A 27 7.31 3.20 10.89
C THR A 27 7.12 1.69 11.08
N ALA A 28 6.17 1.08 10.37
CA ALA A 28 5.97 -0.37 10.37
C ALA A 28 7.11 -1.12 9.65
N TYR A 29 7.91 -0.41 8.83
CA TYR A 29 9.11 -0.93 8.17
C TYR A 29 10.39 -0.61 8.94
N GLY A 30 10.29 0.07 10.09
CA GLY A 30 11.40 0.35 10.99
C GLY A 30 11.97 1.77 10.93
N ALA A 31 11.29 2.71 10.26
CA ALA A 31 11.66 4.12 10.34
C ALA A 31 11.42 4.64 11.76
N ARG A 32 12.41 5.33 12.34
CA ARG A 32 12.36 5.82 13.71
C ARG A 32 11.87 7.25 13.82
N ALA A 33 12.05 8.07 12.78
CA ALA A 33 11.59 9.46 12.75
C ALA A 33 12.14 10.33 13.92
N ASP A 34 13.38 10.06 14.35
CA ASP A 34 14.04 10.69 15.49
C ASP A 34 15.09 11.76 15.10
N GLY A 35 15.22 12.05 13.80
CA GLY A 35 16.17 13.00 13.23
C GLY A 35 17.64 12.56 13.28
N ARG A 36 17.93 11.33 13.73
CA ARG A 36 19.30 10.85 14.00
C ARG A 36 19.59 9.51 13.37
N SER A 37 18.62 8.61 13.40
CA SER A 37 18.69 7.27 12.85
C SER A 37 18.50 7.34 11.33
N ASN A 38 19.35 6.63 10.58
CA ASN A 38 19.18 6.55 9.13
C ASN A 38 17.99 5.66 8.77
N ASP A 39 16.90 6.29 8.33
CA ASP A 39 15.63 5.65 8.00
C ASP A 39 15.54 5.21 6.52
N ALA A 40 16.57 5.46 5.70
CA ALA A 40 16.53 5.20 4.25
C ALA A 40 16.17 3.75 3.90
N ALA A 41 16.71 2.77 4.62
CA ALA A 41 16.43 1.36 4.37
C ALA A 41 14.96 0.99 4.68
N ALA A 42 14.39 1.57 5.74
CA ALA A 42 13.00 1.36 6.10
C ALA A 42 12.06 2.00 5.08
N ILE A 43 12.38 3.24 4.65
CA ILE A 43 11.61 3.96 3.63
C ILE A 43 11.66 3.22 2.29
N GLN A 44 12.83 2.75 1.86
CA GLN A 44 12.95 1.99 0.62
C GLN A 44 12.13 0.70 0.67
N LYS A 45 12.16 -0.02 1.81
CA LYS A 45 11.36 -1.23 1.99
C LYS A 45 9.85 -0.96 1.90
N ALA A 46 9.39 0.17 2.42
CA ALA A 46 7.99 0.58 2.32
C ALA A 46 7.59 0.88 0.86
N ILE A 47 8.47 1.56 0.11
CA ILE A 47 8.30 1.82 -1.33
C ILE A 47 8.22 0.51 -2.11
N ASP A 48 9.18 -0.39 -1.91
CA ASP A 48 9.27 -1.67 -2.62
C ASP A 48 8.04 -2.55 -2.35
N ASP A 49 7.43 -2.45 -1.16
CA ASP A 49 6.17 -3.13 -0.87
C ASP A 49 4.99 -2.51 -1.62
N CYS A 50 4.79 -1.21 -1.46
CA CYS A 50 3.68 -0.49 -2.10
C CYS A 50 3.74 -0.55 -3.62
N ALA A 51 4.93 -0.62 -4.20
CA ALA A 51 5.13 -0.74 -5.64
C ALA A 51 4.50 -2.01 -6.24
N ARG A 52 4.45 -3.13 -5.50
CA ARG A 52 4.04 -4.43 -6.04
C ARG A 52 2.58 -4.46 -6.48
N ARG A 53 1.71 -3.72 -5.79
CA ARG A 53 0.26 -3.70 -6.04
C ARG A 53 -0.29 -2.30 -6.29
N GLY A 54 0.59 -1.31 -6.28
CA GLY A 54 0.23 0.10 -6.17
C GLY A 54 -0.19 0.46 -4.74
N GLY A 55 0.12 1.68 -4.31
CA GLY A 55 -0.22 2.10 -2.95
C GLY A 55 0.35 3.43 -2.52
N THR A 56 0.11 3.74 -1.25
CA THR A 56 0.55 4.95 -0.57
C THR A 56 1.60 4.61 0.48
N VAL A 57 2.79 5.16 0.34
CA VAL A 57 3.79 5.16 1.41
C VAL A 57 3.48 6.34 2.33
N LEU A 58 3.13 6.04 3.58
CA LEU A 58 2.69 7.03 4.55
C LEU A 58 3.85 7.43 5.47
N PHE A 59 4.05 8.74 5.62
CA PHE A 59 4.96 9.36 6.59
C PHE A 59 4.12 10.03 7.68
N PRO A 60 4.01 9.44 8.88
CA PRO A 60 3.52 10.13 10.08
C PRO A 60 4.44 11.30 10.47
N SER A 61 3.98 12.17 11.38
CA SER A 61 4.82 13.24 11.93
C SER A 61 6.11 12.69 12.56
N GLY A 62 7.22 13.39 12.37
CA GLY A 62 8.54 13.06 12.91
C GLY A 62 9.67 13.50 11.98
N ASP A 63 10.91 13.35 12.41
CA ASP A 63 12.08 13.84 11.66
C ASP A 63 12.81 12.65 11.03
N TYR A 64 12.77 12.53 9.70
CA TYR A 64 13.28 11.36 8.99
C TYR A 64 14.64 11.67 8.39
N LEU A 65 15.71 11.24 9.06
CA LEU A 65 17.03 11.31 8.46
C LEU A 65 17.17 10.20 7.40
N SER A 66 17.18 10.59 6.13
CA SER A 66 17.34 9.65 5.01
C SER A 66 18.44 10.08 4.05
N GLY A 67 19.15 9.09 3.51
CA GLY A 67 19.92 9.25 2.27
C GLY A 67 19.02 9.16 1.04
N THR A 68 19.61 8.81 -0.10
CA THR A 68 18.89 8.60 -1.36
C THR A 68 17.84 7.51 -1.22
N ILE A 69 16.64 7.79 -1.72
CA ILE A 69 15.56 6.81 -1.93
C ILE A 69 15.24 6.76 -3.42
N VAL A 70 14.86 5.59 -3.91
CA VAL A 70 14.52 5.36 -5.32
C VAL A 70 13.02 5.14 -5.44
N LEU A 71 12.36 6.07 -6.13
CA LEU A 71 10.96 5.93 -6.47
C LEU A 71 10.77 4.96 -7.63
N THR A 72 9.64 4.26 -7.60
CA THR A 72 9.18 3.37 -8.66
C THR A 72 7.71 3.65 -8.98
N SER A 73 7.21 3.08 -10.07
CA SER A 73 5.85 3.32 -10.55
C SER A 73 4.78 2.86 -9.55
N ASN A 74 3.59 3.45 -9.66
CA ASN A 74 2.39 3.10 -8.87
C ASN A 74 2.47 3.40 -7.37
N VAL A 75 3.42 4.22 -6.92
CA VAL A 75 3.54 4.64 -5.53
C VAL A 75 3.18 6.11 -5.35
N THR A 76 2.38 6.42 -4.34
CA THR A 76 2.15 7.77 -3.84
C THR A 76 2.90 7.95 -2.53
N LEU A 77 3.74 8.99 -2.42
CA LEU A 77 4.26 9.41 -1.12
C LEU A 77 3.24 10.33 -0.45
N ARG A 78 2.82 9.99 0.76
CA ARG A 78 1.89 10.81 1.55
C ARG A 78 2.56 11.26 2.84
N LEU A 79 2.83 12.55 2.89
CA LEU A 79 3.29 13.23 4.10
C LEU A 79 2.07 13.71 4.88
N SER A 80 1.97 13.28 6.14
CA SER A 80 1.01 13.86 7.08
C SER A 80 1.43 15.30 7.41
N PRO A 81 0.68 16.07 8.22
CA PRO A 81 1.21 17.30 8.79
C PRO A 81 2.38 16.98 9.74
N GLY A 82 3.53 17.66 9.57
CA GLY A 82 4.68 17.59 10.50
C GLY A 82 5.90 16.69 10.19
N PRO A 83 5.94 15.80 9.17
CA PRO A 83 7.16 15.09 8.83
C PRO A 83 8.17 16.04 8.17
N THR A 84 9.44 15.92 8.55
CA THR A 84 10.57 16.59 7.89
C THR A 84 11.63 15.61 7.44
#